data_AF-A0A4U6P4L7-F1
#
_entry.id   AF-A0A4U6P4L7-F1
#
_cell.length_a   1.000
_cell.length_b   1.000
_cell.length_c   1.000
_cell.angle_alpha   90.00
_cell.angle_beta   90.00
_cell.angle_gamma   90.00
#
_symmetry.space_group_name_H-M   'P 1'
#
loop_
_entity.id
_entity.type
_entity.pdbx_description
1 polymer ?
#
loop_
_entity_poly.entity_id
_entity_poly.type
_entity_poly.pdbx_seq_one_letter_code
_entity_poly.pdbx_strand_id
1 'polypeptide(L)'
;MAMCSTVIAPLEMSAFNACKSRVKFLEAALSGCRLVATPIPDMQVIGSTHLTLANNCDDWYEALSELPNTNQRRELAIRNMNFLQENMKIDGLKKFGEL
;
A
#
# COMPACT_ATOMS: atom_id res chain seq x y z
N MET A 1 3.66 6.19 -11.28
CA MET A 1 2.32 5.65 -10.96
C MET A 1 1.22 6.73 -10.86
N ALA A 2 1.43 7.96 -11.34
CA ALA A 2 0.45 9.05 -11.19
C ALA A 2 -0.83 8.96 -12.07
N MET A 3 -1.02 7.87 -12.82
CA MET A 3 -2.16 7.65 -13.73
C MET A 3 -3.13 6.55 -13.25
N CYS A 4 -2.85 5.91 -12.11
CA CYS A 4 -3.70 4.85 -11.55
C CYS A 4 -4.12 5.18 -10.11
N SER A 5 -5.30 4.72 -9.70
CA SER A 5 -5.81 4.87 -8.32
C SER A 5 -5.44 3.71 -7.40
N THR A 6 -5.20 2.53 -7.98
CA THR A 6 -4.93 1.27 -7.26
C THR A 6 -3.73 0.57 -7.88
N VAL A 7 -2.82 0.10 -7.03
CA VAL A 7 -1.70 -0.78 -7.35
C VAL A 7 -1.96 -2.13 -6.70
N ILE A 8 -1.58 -3.21 -7.38
CA ILE A 8 -1.71 -4.57 -6.86
C ILE A 8 -0.35 -5.22 -6.62
N ALA A 9 -0.27 -6.05 -5.58
CA ALA A 9 0.88 -6.92 -5.29
C ALA A 9 0.41 -8.38 -5.05
N PRO A 10 -0.03 -9.10 -6.11
CA PRO A 10 -0.51 -10.48 -6.01
C PRO A 10 0.67 -11.46 -5.98
N LEU A 11 1.39 -11.48 -4.85
CA LEU A 11 2.53 -12.36 -4.66
C LEU A 11 2.06 -13.78 -4.26
N GLU A 12 2.79 -14.79 -4.69
CA GLU A 12 2.61 -16.16 -4.19
C GLU A 12 3.14 -16.29 -2.76
N MET A 13 2.50 -17.11 -1.93
CA MET A 13 3.02 -17.45 -0.60
C MET A 13 4.18 -18.44 -0.71
N SER A 14 5.41 -17.92 -0.78
CA SER A 14 6.64 -18.70 -0.90
C SER A 14 7.72 -18.22 0.07
N ALA A 15 8.74 -19.05 0.34
CA ALA A 15 9.88 -18.67 1.18
C ALA A 15 10.59 -17.41 0.65
N PHE A 16 10.67 -17.26 -0.67
CA PHE A 16 11.24 -16.05 -1.28
C PHE A 16 10.40 -14.80 -0.98
N ASN A 17 9.08 -14.87 -1.16
CA ASN A 17 8.19 -13.73 -0.91
C ASN A 17 8.00 -13.44 0.59
N ALA A 18 8.21 -14.43 1.46
CA ALA A 18 8.22 -14.24 2.91
C ALA A 18 9.35 -13.31 3.39
N CYS A 19 10.46 -13.23 2.64
CA CYS A 19 11.60 -12.37 2.94
C CYS A 19 11.57 -11.02 2.20
N LYS A 20 10.53 -10.74 1.40
CA LYS A 20 10.44 -9.47 0.66
C LYS A 20 10.18 -8.29 1.59
N SER A 21 10.79 -7.16 1.25
CA SER A 21 10.54 -5.89 1.90
C SER A 21 9.31 -5.16 1.31
N ARG A 22 8.82 -4.20 2.07
CA ARG A 22 7.67 -3.31 1.82
C ARG A 22 7.84 -2.28 0.69
N VAL A 23 8.71 -2.52 -0.28
CA VAL A 23 8.95 -1.58 -1.39
C VAL A 23 7.66 -1.28 -2.16
N LYS A 24 6.79 -2.28 -2.38
CA LYS A 24 5.49 -2.08 -3.05
C LYS A 24 4.56 -1.14 -2.27
N PHE A 25 4.58 -1.19 -0.95
CA PHE A 25 3.84 -0.25 -0.12
C PHE A 25 4.44 1.15 -0.20
N LEU A 26 5.76 1.27 -0.10
CA LEU A 26 6.45 2.56 -0.22
C LEU A 26 6.10 3.25 -1.54
N GLU A 27 6.20 2.54 -2.66
CA GLU A 27 5.86 3.02 -4.00
C GLU A 27 4.41 3.51 -4.10
N ALA A 28 3.46 2.72 -3.57
CA ALA A 28 2.05 3.05 -3.60
C ALA A 28 1.73 4.27 -2.72
N ALA A 29 2.27 4.31 -1.51
CA ALA A 29 2.10 5.40 -0.55
C ALA A 29 2.64 6.72 -1.08
N LEU A 30 3.87 6.75 -1.62
CA LEU A 30 4.46 7.94 -2.23
C LEU A 30 3.70 8.42 -3.47
N SER A 31 3.00 7.51 -4.15
CA SER A 31 2.17 7.84 -5.32
C SER A 31 0.72 8.17 -4.96
N GLY A 32 0.35 8.18 -3.66
CA GLY A 32 -1.03 8.38 -3.19
C GLY A 32 -2.01 7.31 -3.68
N CYS A 33 -1.52 6.14 -4.07
CA CYS A 33 -2.31 5.04 -4.60
C CYS A 33 -2.76 4.09 -3.49
N ARG A 34 -3.95 3.50 -3.64
CA ARG A 34 -4.35 2.35 -2.83
C ARG A 34 -3.50 1.13 -3.20
N LEU A 35 -3.06 0.37 -2.20
CA LEU A 35 -2.42 -0.92 -2.42
C LEU A 35 -3.37 -2.06 -2.02
N VAL A 36 -3.56 -3.03 -2.91
CA VAL A 36 -4.15 -4.33 -2.60
C VAL A 36 -3.06 -5.39 -2.75
N ALA A 37 -2.80 -6.17 -1.70
CA ALA A 37 -1.64 -7.07 -1.66
C ALA A 37 -1.98 -8.44 -1.08
N THR A 38 -1.24 -9.46 -1.52
CA THR A 38 -1.19 -10.73 -0.80
C THR A 38 -0.67 -10.49 0.63
N PRO A 39 -1.23 -11.17 1.64
CA PRO A 39 -0.81 -11.09 3.05
C PRO A 39 0.52 -11.77 3.35
N ILE A 40 1.60 -11.41 2.64
CA ILE A 40 2.95 -11.79 3.04
C ILE A 40 3.33 -11.09 4.37
N PRO A 41 4.29 -11.62 5.16
CA PRO A 41 4.57 -11.11 6.50
C PRO A 41 4.79 -9.59 6.58
N ASP A 42 5.58 -9.01 5.67
CA ASP A 42 5.87 -7.57 5.72
C ASP A 42 4.64 -6.70 5.36
N MET A 43 3.68 -7.22 4.57
CA MET A 43 2.41 -6.52 4.30
C MET A 43 1.45 -6.60 5.50
N GLN A 44 1.46 -7.72 6.23
CA GLN A 44 0.68 -7.87 7.46
C GLN A 44 1.16 -6.92 8.56
N VAL A 45 2.47 -6.72 8.68
CA VAL A 45 3.07 -5.79 9.66
C VAL A 45 2.65 -4.33 9.40
N ILE A 46 2.46 -3.94 8.13
CA ILE A 46 1.95 -2.61 7.78
C ILE A 46 0.49 -2.46 8.19
N GLY A 47 -0.30 -3.52 8.00
CA GLY A 47 -1.67 -3.62 8.50
C GLY A 47 -2.74 -3.03 7.59
N SER A 48 -3.98 -3.47 7.84
CA SER A 48 -5.16 -3.16 7.01
C SER A 48 -5.60 -1.69 7.07
N THR A 49 -5.10 -0.92 8.04
CA THR A 49 -5.30 0.53 8.13
C THR A 49 -4.66 1.29 6.96
N HIS A 50 -3.61 0.71 6.34
CA HIS A 50 -2.79 1.39 5.33
C HIS A 50 -2.88 0.76 3.93
N LEU A 51 -3.30 -0.50 3.83
CA LEU A 51 -3.47 -1.24 2.57
C LEU A 51 -4.55 -2.31 2.70
N THR A 52 -5.06 -2.84 1.59
CA THR A 52 -5.99 -3.97 1.60
C THR A 52 -5.23 -5.29 1.47
N LEU A 53 -5.44 -6.21 2.40
CA LEU A 53 -4.87 -7.56 2.34
C LEU A 53 -5.90 -8.51 1.72
N ALA A 54 -5.52 -9.21 0.66
CA ALA A 54 -6.38 -10.17 -0.03
C ALA A 54 -5.77 -11.58 0.04
N ASN A 55 -6.43 -12.47 0.79
CA ASN A 55 -5.96 -13.83 1.09
C ASN A 55 -6.39 -14.85 0.03
N ASN A 56 -7.52 -14.58 -0.63
CA ASN A 56 -8.16 -15.51 -1.56
C ASN A 56 -8.79 -14.73 -2.73
N CYS A 57 -9.34 -15.44 -3.72
CA CYS A 57 -9.90 -14.83 -4.93
C CYS A 57 -11.09 -13.90 -4.65
N ASP A 58 -11.92 -14.21 -3.66
CA ASP A 58 -13.08 -13.39 -3.30
C ASP A 58 -12.62 -12.07 -2.69
N ASP A 59 -11.63 -12.09 -1.78
CA ASP A 59 -11.03 -10.87 -1.22
C ASP A 59 -10.46 -9.97 -2.34
N TRP A 60 -9.81 -10.57 -3.34
CA TRP A 60 -9.29 -9.84 -4.50
C TRP A 60 -10.42 -9.23 -5.33
N TYR A 61 -11.47 -10.00 -5.57
CA TYR A 61 -12.63 -9.53 -6.33
C TYR A 61 -13.31 -8.35 -5.63
N GLU A 62 -13.61 -8.48 -4.35
CA GLU A 62 -14.21 -7.41 -3.54
C GLU A 62 -13.31 -6.17 -3.52
N ALA A 63 -12.02 -6.35 -3.22
CA ALA A 63 -11.08 -5.25 -3.14
C ALA A 63 -10.96 -4.48 -4.46
N LEU A 64 -11.02 -5.15 -5.61
CA LEU A 64 -10.87 -4.52 -6.92
C LEU A 64 -12.19 -3.99 -7.49
N SER A 65 -13.33 -4.49 -7.02
CA SER A 65 -14.65 -4.03 -7.47
C SER A 65 -15.02 -2.65 -6.89
N GLU A 66 -14.53 -2.34 -5.69
CA GLU A 66 -14.79 -1.04 -5.04
C GLU A 66 -13.59 -0.10 -5.19
N LEU A 67 -13.67 0.83 -6.15
CA LEU A 67 -12.66 1.85 -6.33
C LEU A 67 -12.87 3.00 -5.33
N PRO A 68 -11.81 3.44 -4.62
CA PRO A 68 -11.93 4.55 -3.69
C PRO A 68 -12.22 5.85 -4.43
N ASN A 69 -13.17 6.63 -3.91
CA ASN A 69 -13.45 7.96 -4.42
C ASN A 69 -12.30 8.94 -4.12
N THR A 70 -12.36 10.16 -4.66
CA THR A 70 -11.27 11.15 -4.52
C THR A 70 -10.96 11.50 -3.06
N ASN A 71 -11.96 11.61 -2.19
CA ASN A 71 -11.75 11.93 -0.77
C ASN A 71 -11.08 10.77 -0.04
N GLN A 72 -11.59 9.55 -0.23
CA GLN A 72 -11.00 8.33 0.35
C GLN A 72 -9.54 8.15 -0.09
N ARG A 73 -9.23 8.43 -1.37
CA ARG A 73 -7.85 8.39 -1.87
C ARG A 73 -6.96 9.43 -1.19
N ARG A 74 -7.45 10.66 -1.04
CA ARG A 74 -6.70 11.73 -0.36
C ARG A 74 -6.41 11.36 1.10
N GLU A 75 -7.42 10.89 1.82
CA GLU A 75 -7.28 10.46 3.22
C GLU A 75 -6.29 9.30 3.37
N LEU A 76 -6.35 8.32 2.47
CA LEU A 76 -5.40 7.20 2.46
C LEU A 76 -3.97 7.68 2.17
N ALA A 77 -3.80 8.59 1.20
CA ALA A 77 -2.50 9.13 0.85
C ALA A 77 -1.85 9.89 2.02
N ILE A 78 -2.60 10.77 2.69
CA ILE A 78 -2.14 11.51 3.87
C ILE A 78 -1.74 10.53 4.98
N ARG A 79 -2.62 9.58 5.30
CA ARG A 79 -2.38 8.58 6.35
C ARG A 79 -1.13 7.75 6.09
N ASN A 80 -0.95 7.29 4.87
CA ASN A 80 0.20 6.47 4.49
C ASN A 80 1.49 7.30 4.47
N MET A 81 1.43 8.57 4.04
CA MET A 81 2.59 9.46 4.10
C MET A 81 3.03 9.72 5.55
N ASN A 82 2.09 9.97 6.46
CA ASN A 82 2.39 10.13 7.89
C ASN A 82 3.03 8.86 8.46
N PHE A 83 2.46 7.68 8.15
CA PHE A 83 3.03 6.40 8.57
C PHE A 83 4.48 6.23 8.08
N LEU A 84 4.77 6.59 6.82
CA LEU A 84 6.13 6.55 6.29
C LEU A 84 7.07 7.51 7.04
N GLN A 85 6.64 8.74 7.31
CA GLN A 85 7.47 9.73 8.01
C GLN A 85 7.78 9.34 9.46
N GLU A 86 6.83 8.71 10.14
CA GLU A 86 6.96 8.29 11.54
C GLU A 86 7.78 7.00 11.70
N ASN A 87 7.59 6.04 10.78
CA ASN A 87 8.08 4.67 10.96
C ASN A 87 9.24 4.30 10.03
N MET A 88 9.57 5.12 9.04
CA MET A 88 10.59 4.78 8.03
C MET A 88 11.68 5.84 7.99
N LYS A 89 12.94 5.39 8.12
CA LYS A 89 14.13 6.24 7.97
C LYS A 89 14.46 6.44 6.49
N ILE A 90 13.62 7.20 5.79
CA ILE A 90 13.86 7.55 4.39
C ILE A 90 14.33 8.99 4.34
N ASP A 91 15.64 9.15 4.20
CA ASP A 91 16.26 10.47 4.03
C ASP A 91 15.68 11.15 2.78
N GLY A 92 15.23 12.39 2.96
CA GLY A 92 14.65 13.18 1.88
C GLY A 92 13.13 13.06 1.72
N LEU A 93 12.41 12.22 2.49
CA LEU A 93 10.93 12.22 2.51
C LEU A 93 10.36 13.63 2.74
N LYS A 94 10.97 14.39 3.67
CA LYS A 94 10.57 15.77 4.01
C LYS A 94 10.71 16.76 2.85
N LYS A 95 11.46 16.42 1.79
CA LYS A 95 11.64 17.28 0.61
C LYS A 95 10.48 17.19 -0.38
N PHE A 96 9.60 16.20 -0.24
CA PHE A 96 8.47 15.98 -1.16
C PHE A 96 7.24 16.89 -0.89
N GLY A 97 7.28 17.75 0.13
CA GLY A 97 6.19 18.68 0.47
C GLY A 97 5.02 18.02 1.21
N GLU A 98 4.03 18.83 1.61
CA GLU A 98 2.75 18.37 2.18
C GLU A 98 1.78 17.99 1.03
N LEU A 99 1.02 16.91 1.20
CA LEU A 99 0.02 16.38 0.24
C LEU A 99 -1.35 17.09 0.34
#